data_AF-A0AAE3RD17-F1
#
_entry.id   AF-A0AAE3RD17-F1
#
_cell.length_a   1.000
_cell.length_b   1.000
_cell.length_c   1.000
_cell.angle_alpha   90.00
_cell.angle_beta   90.00
_cell.angle_gamma   90.00
#
_symmetry.space_group_name_H-M   'P 1'
#
loop_
_entity.id
_entity.type
_entity.pdbx_description
1 polymer ?
#
loop_
_entity_poly.entity_id
_entity_poly.type
_entity_poly.pdbx_seq_one_letter_code
_entity_poly.pdbx_strand_id
1 'polypeptide(L)'
;MSTLDEFKKQWGHSFSESIPYDELAFQKVIKRRVNQHTKSSMQYFWASFALQILIYAMCGHLVIRYWFATPILLLSLTGILLYIPFTIMLLKKFKRFAGTSVLCKETSSIHKYLLEKQSLLESFFRFKKRYELFLIPLISAIAMFLVFAIYVPGGVQSFPLGAAITYLITLLSCYLAIRAENRKSFVQPLAQIKAILSEYETGASMQE
;
A
#
# COMPACT_ATOMS: atom_id res chain seq x y z
N MET A 1 -3.47 -37.47 -38.08
CA MET A 1 -3.28 -37.17 -36.65
C MET A 1 -1.83 -37.47 -36.27
N SER A 2 -0.90 -36.55 -36.55
CA SER A 2 0.56 -36.77 -36.39
C SER A 2 1.29 -35.63 -35.68
N THR A 3 0.63 -34.48 -35.48
CA THR A 3 1.30 -33.24 -35.04
C THR A 3 1.55 -33.20 -33.54
N LEU A 4 0.74 -33.89 -32.73
CA LEU A 4 0.83 -33.82 -31.27
C LEU A 4 1.90 -34.76 -30.71
N ASP A 5 2.08 -35.94 -31.33
CA ASP A 5 3.13 -36.89 -30.96
C ASP A 5 4.51 -36.44 -31.44
N GLU A 6 4.61 -35.74 -32.57
CA GLU A 6 5.84 -35.07 -33.00
C GLU A 6 6.23 -33.92 -32.06
N PHE A 7 5.27 -33.10 -31.63
CA PHE A 7 5.52 -32.05 -30.62
C PHE A 7 5.99 -32.64 -29.29
N LYS A 8 5.41 -33.75 -28.84
CA LYS A 8 5.80 -34.43 -27.61
C LYS A 8 7.20 -35.04 -27.70
N LYS A 9 7.59 -35.56 -28.86
CA LYS A 9 8.95 -36.07 -29.11
C LYS A 9 9.99 -34.96 -29.21
N GLN A 10 9.68 -33.83 -29.86
CA GLN A 10 10.57 -32.67 -29.88
C GLN A 10 10.73 -32.06 -28.48
N TRP A 11 9.63 -31.95 -27.72
CA TRP A 11 9.67 -31.47 -26.34
C TRP A 11 10.46 -32.40 -25.41
N GLY A 12 10.42 -33.72 -25.62
CA GLY A 12 11.20 -34.67 -24.83
C GLY A 12 12.72 -34.60 -25.07
N HIS A 13 13.15 -34.19 -26.27
CA HIS A 13 14.57 -34.12 -26.63
C HIS A 13 15.23 -32.76 -26.33
N SER A 14 14.47 -31.66 -26.28
CA SER A 14 15.04 -30.30 -26.08
C SER A 14 15.43 -29.95 -24.64
N PHE A 15 15.18 -30.80 -23.64
CA PHE A 15 15.47 -30.49 -22.22
C PHE A 15 16.71 -31.19 -21.66
N SER A 16 17.48 -31.92 -22.48
CA SER A 16 18.69 -32.60 -22.01
C SER A 16 19.99 -31.80 -22.20
N GLU A 17 19.91 -30.62 -22.83
CA GLU A 17 20.99 -29.63 -22.81
C GLU A 17 20.68 -28.62 -21.71
N SER A 18 21.55 -28.54 -20.70
CA SER A 18 21.51 -27.49 -19.70
C SER A 18 21.57 -26.14 -20.43
N ILE A 19 20.42 -25.47 -20.56
CA ILE A 19 20.34 -24.12 -21.12
C ILE A 19 21.36 -23.28 -20.35
N PRO A 20 22.37 -22.67 -21.02
CA PRO A 20 23.35 -21.86 -20.33
C PRO A 20 22.60 -20.75 -19.62
N TYR A 21 22.67 -20.77 -18.30
CA TYR A 21 21.97 -19.86 -17.43
C TYR A 21 22.52 -18.45 -17.66
N ASP A 22 21.76 -17.65 -18.43
CA ASP A 22 22.10 -16.25 -18.69
C ASP A 22 21.68 -15.40 -17.48
N GLU A 23 22.61 -15.32 -16.52
CA GLU A 23 22.49 -14.50 -15.32
C GLU A 23 22.09 -13.05 -15.66
N LEU A 24 22.55 -12.48 -16.78
CA LEU A 24 22.19 -11.11 -17.17
C LEU A 24 20.74 -11.00 -17.64
N ALA A 25 20.21 -12.02 -18.33
CA ALA A 25 18.79 -12.07 -18.68
C ALA A 25 17.91 -12.25 -17.44
N PHE A 26 18.31 -13.12 -16.52
CA PHE A 26 17.60 -13.33 -15.25
C PHE A 26 17.59 -12.06 -14.38
N GLN A 27 18.74 -11.40 -14.25
CA GLN A 27 18.85 -10.10 -13.56
C GLN A 27 17.94 -9.03 -14.18
N LYS A 28 17.87 -8.96 -15.52
CA LYS A 28 16.96 -8.02 -16.21
C LYS A 28 15.49 -8.32 -15.91
N VAL A 29 15.09 -9.59 -15.86
CA VAL A 29 13.71 -9.99 -15.54
C VAL A 29 13.37 -9.64 -14.09
N ILE A 30 14.25 -9.95 -13.13
CA ILE A 30 14.07 -9.59 -11.72
C ILE A 30 13.96 -8.07 -11.57
N LYS A 31 14.90 -7.31 -12.14
CA LYS A 31 14.91 -5.84 -12.04
C LYS A 31 13.64 -5.23 -12.63
N ARG A 32 13.13 -5.77 -13.74
CA ARG A 32 11.88 -5.31 -14.35
C ARG A 32 10.67 -5.56 -13.44
N ARG A 33 10.57 -6.75 -12.83
CA ARG A 33 9.48 -7.06 -11.87
C ARG A 33 9.57 -6.19 -10.62
N VAL A 34 10.77 -6.02 -10.05
CA VAL A 34 10.96 -5.15 -8.88
C VAL A 34 10.61 -3.69 -9.19
N ASN A 35 10.99 -3.18 -10.35
CA ASN A 35 10.62 -1.83 -10.78
C ASN A 35 9.10 -1.67 -10.96
N GLN A 36 8.41 -2.70 -11.46
CA GLN A 36 6.95 -2.69 -11.59
C GLN A 36 6.26 -2.63 -10.22
N HIS A 37 6.71 -3.42 -9.25
CA HIS A 37 6.21 -3.38 -7.86
C HIS A 37 6.53 -2.05 -7.17
N THR A 38 7.72 -1.50 -7.45
CA THR A 38 8.12 -0.18 -6.94
C THR A 38 7.21 0.92 -7.49
N LYS A 39 6.93 0.91 -8.80
CA LYS A 39 6.02 1.88 -9.42
C LYS A 39 4.61 1.81 -8.83
N SER A 40 4.09 0.61 -8.62
CA SER A 40 2.76 0.42 -7.99
C SER A 40 2.75 0.94 -6.54
N SER A 41 3.78 0.63 -5.76
CA SER A 41 3.94 1.15 -4.39
C SER A 41 4.04 2.69 -4.38
N MET A 42 4.71 3.26 -5.38
CA MET A 42 4.88 4.71 -5.49
C MET A 42 3.62 5.42 -5.94
N GLN A 43 2.84 4.83 -6.83
CA GLN A 43 1.51 5.33 -7.18
C GLN A 43 0.58 5.33 -5.97
N TYR A 44 0.60 4.26 -5.16
CA TYR A 44 -0.14 4.22 -3.89
C TYR A 44 0.31 5.32 -2.93
N PHE A 45 1.62 5.53 -2.80
CA PHE A 45 2.17 6.62 -2.00
C PHE A 45 1.61 7.99 -2.44
N TRP A 46 1.68 8.29 -3.74
CA TRP A 46 1.17 9.55 -4.28
C TRP A 46 -0.33 9.72 -4.07
N ALA A 47 -1.12 8.65 -4.26
CA ALA A 47 -2.55 8.67 -4.00
C ALA A 47 -2.84 8.97 -2.52
N SER A 48 -2.14 8.29 -1.60
CA SER A 48 -2.29 8.53 -0.17
C SER A 48 -1.83 9.92 0.25
N PHE A 49 -0.78 10.46 -0.37
CA PHE A 49 -0.27 11.80 -0.10
C PHE A 49 -1.24 12.89 -0.59
N ALA A 50 -1.78 12.74 -1.80
CA ALA A 50 -2.80 13.64 -2.33
C ALA A 50 -4.06 13.65 -1.44
N LEU A 51 -4.49 12.48 -0.96
CA LEU A 51 -5.61 12.37 -0.02
C LEU A 51 -5.33 13.11 1.29
N GLN A 52 -4.11 13.03 1.83
CA GLN A 52 -3.72 13.79 3.03
C GLN A 52 -3.80 15.29 2.80
N ILE A 53 -3.30 15.79 1.66
CA ILE A 53 -3.40 17.22 1.31
C ILE A 53 -4.87 17.65 1.27
N LEU A 54 -5.74 16.85 0.65
CA LEU A 54 -7.17 17.14 0.58
C LEU A 54 -7.78 17.22 1.98
N ILE A 55 -7.46 16.27 2.86
CA ILE A 55 -7.95 16.26 4.25
C ILE A 55 -7.47 17.50 5.00
N TYR A 56 -6.19 17.88 4.88
CA TYR A 56 -5.67 19.09 5.50
C TYR A 56 -6.31 20.35 4.95
N ALA A 57 -6.53 20.43 3.63
CA ALA A 57 -7.21 21.55 3.01
C ALA A 57 -8.67 21.67 3.49
N MET A 58 -9.39 20.54 3.58
CA MET A 58 -10.75 20.50 4.07
C MET A 58 -10.83 20.91 5.55
N CYS A 59 -9.99 20.32 6.42
CA CYS A 59 -9.97 20.69 7.84
C CYS A 59 -9.52 22.15 8.03
N GLY A 60 -8.53 22.62 7.26
CA GLY A 60 -8.09 24.02 7.27
C GLY A 60 -9.21 24.97 6.85
N HIS A 61 -9.99 24.63 5.83
CA HIS A 61 -11.17 25.40 5.44
C HIS A 61 -12.21 25.45 6.57
N LEU A 62 -12.49 24.32 7.24
CA LEU A 62 -13.42 24.27 8.37
C LEU A 62 -12.94 25.10 9.56
N VAL A 63 -11.64 25.06 9.88
CA VAL A 63 -11.03 25.88 10.93
C VAL A 63 -11.24 27.37 10.65
N ILE A 64 -10.97 27.82 9.42
CA ILE A 64 -11.10 29.23 9.03
C ILE A 64 -12.57 29.65 9.04
N ARG A 65 -13.45 28.85 8.43
CA ARG A 65 -14.88 29.19 8.28
C ARG A 65 -15.64 29.17 9.60
N TYR A 66 -15.32 28.24 10.49
CA TYR A 66 -16.04 28.00 11.74
C TYR A 66 -15.21 28.37 12.98
N TRP A 67 -14.37 29.40 12.87
CA TRP A 67 -13.45 29.82 13.92
C TRP A 67 -14.11 30.03 15.30
N PHE A 68 -15.35 30.54 15.32
CA PHE A 68 -16.10 30.79 16.56
C PHE A 68 -16.91 29.59 17.06
N ALA A 69 -17.06 28.53 16.27
CA ALA A 69 -17.78 27.33 16.67
C ALA A 69 -16.81 26.31 17.27
N THR A 70 -16.59 26.41 18.59
CA THR A 70 -15.68 25.55 19.36
C THR A 70 -15.75 24.05 19.03
N PRO A 71 -16.93 23.39 18.91
CA PRO A 71 -16.97 21.96 18.64
C PRO A 71 -16.43 21.60 17.24
N ILE A 72 -16.75 22.40 16.22
CA ILE A 72 -16.29 22.18 14.85
C ILE A 72 -14.78 22.42 14.75
N LEU A 73 -14.30 23.48 15.42
CA LEU A 73 -12.89 23.81 15.49
C LEU A 73 -12.07 22.68 16.14
N LEU A 74 -12.50 22.19 17.31
CA LEU A 74 -11.81 21.14 18.05
C LEU A 74 -11.72 19.84 17.25
N LEU A 75 -12.82 19.46 16.60
CA LEU A 75 -12.88 18.25 15.77
C LEU A 75 -12.01 18.38 14.52
N SER A 76 -11.98 19.56 13.88
CA SER A 76 -11.13 19.81 12.72
C SER A 76 -9.64 19.78 13.09
N LEU A 77 -9.26 20.38 14.23
CA LEU A 77 -7.90 20.32 14.77
C LEU A 77 -7.50 18.89 15.15
N THR A 78 -8.41 18.14 15.78
CA THR A 78 -8.20 16.73 16.12
C THR A 78 -7.99 15.91 14.85
N GLY A 79 -8.77 16.17 13.78
CA GLY A 79 -8.58 15.56 12.47
C GLY A 79 -7.18 15.83 11.92
N ILE A 80 -6.71 17.07 11.94
CA ILE A 80 -5.34 17.42 11.51
C ILE A 80 -4.30 16.68 12.35
N LEU A 81 -4.39 16.77 13.68
CA LEU A 81 -3.44 16.15 14.61
C LEU A 81 -3.35 14.64 14.42
N LEU A 82 -4.49 14.00 14.14
CA LEU A 82 -4.58 12.58 13.90
C LEU A 82 -3.88 12.15 12.60
N TYR A 83 -3.81 13.01 11.56
CA TYR A 83 -3.13 12.67 10.31
C TYR A 83 -1.62 12.94 10.32
N ILE A 84 -1.13 13.81 11.21
CA ILE A 84 0.31 14.14 11.33
C ILE A 84 1.20 12.89 11.49
N PRO A 85 0.98 11.96 12.45
CA PRO A 85 1.85 10.80 12.61
C PRO A 85 1.85 9.89 11.38
N PHE A 86 0.72 9.80 10.66
CA PHE A 86 0.64 9.08 9.40
C PHE A 86 1.50 9.73 8.32
N THR A 87 1.37 11.05 8.13
CA THR A 87 2.16 11.82 7.16
C THR A 87 3.66 11.69 7.44
N ILE A 88 4.07 11.84 8.71
CA ILE A 88 5.47 11.69 9.10
C ILE A 88 5.99 10.29 8.76
N MET A 89 5.24 9.24 9.08
CA MET A 89 5.69 7.89 8.79
C MET A 89 5.76 7.61 7.29
N LEU A 90 4.74 8.06 6.54
CA LEU A 90 4.64 7.93 5.10
C LEU A 90 5.86 8.61 4.43
N LEU A 91 6.19 9.84 4.82
CA LEU A 91 7.38 10.57 4.35
C LEU A 91 8.70 9.87 4.73
N LYS A 92 8.85 9.39 5.96
CA LYS A 92 10.05 8.66 6.40
C LYS A 92 10.29 7.40 5.55
N LYS A 93 9.23 6.64 5.28
CA LYS A 93 9.29 5.42 4.47
C LYS A 93 9.55 5.73 2.99
N PHE A 94 8.94 6.78 2.46
CA PHE A 94 9.22 7.27 1.12
C PHE A 94 10.66 7.71 0.94
N LYS A 95 11.21 8.48 1.89
CA LYS A 95 12.62 8.89 1.86
C LYS A 95 13.55 7.68 1.79
N ARG A 96 13.27 6.62 2.57
CA ARG A 96 14.01 5.35 2.51
C ARG A 96 13.85 4.62 1.17
N PHE A 97 12.64 4.62 0.62
CA PHE A 97 12.36 3.99 -0.68
C PHE A 97 13.03 4.72 -1.86
N ALA A 98 13.01 6.05 -1.85
CA ALA A 98 13.68 6.88 -2.85
C ALA A 98 15.21 6.74 -2.76
N GLY A 99 15.77 6.78 -1.54
CA GLY A 99 17.22 6.64 -1.31
C GLY A 99 17.78 5.27 -1.72
N THR A 100 17.06 4.17 -1.46
CA THR A 100 17.49 2.81 -1.85
C THR A 100 17.50 2.57 -3.36
N SER A 101 16.80 3.39 -4.16
CA SER A 101 16.88 3.29 -5.63
C SER A 101 18.24 3.75 -6.18
N VAL A 102 18.93 4.64 -5.45
CA VAL A 102 20.21 5.22 -5.83
C VAL A 102 21.38 4.29 -5.47
N LEU A 103 21.30 3.62 -4.31
CA LEU A 103 22.33 2.67 -3.84
C LEU A 103 22.40 1.35 -4.63
N CYS A 104 21.37 1.00 -5.41
CA CYS A 104 21.38 -0.20 -6.27
C CYS A 104 22.40 -0.13 -7.43
N LYS A 105 23.09 1.01 -7.59
CA LYS A 105 24.17 1.17 -8.58
C LYS A 105 25.53 0.62 -8.11
N GLU A 106 25.72 0.35 -6.82
CA GLU A 106 27.00 -0.10 -6.28
C GLU A 106 26.85 -1.43 -5.51
N THR A 107 27.34 -2.52 -6.13
CA THR A 107 28.04 -3.66 -5.49
C THR A 107 27.35 -4.51 -4.40
N SER A 108 26.04 -4.42 -4.16
CA SER A 108 25.33 -5.33 -3.24
C SER A 108 24.70 -6.53 -3.95
N SER A 109 24.84 -7.73 -3.36
CA SER A 109 24.23 -8.95 -3.90
C SER A 109 22.71 -8.79 -4.01
N ILE A 110 22.14 -9.20 -5.14
CA ILE A 110 20.71 -9.08 -5.46
C ILE A 110 19.84 -9.68 -4.36
N HIS A 111 20.33 -10.73 -3.70
CA HIS A 111 19.70 -11.35 -2.54
C HIS A 111 19.53 -10.37 -1.36
N LYS A 112 20.58 -9.63 -0.98
CA LYS A 112 20.48 -8.61 0.10
C LYS A 112 19.49 -7.50 -0.26
N TYR A 113 19.47 -7.09 -1.52
CA TYR A 113 18.54 -6.08 -2.01
C TYR A 113 17.07 -6.56 -1.93
N LEU A 114 16.79 -7.81 -2.34
CA LEU A 114 15.46 -8.40 -2.26
C LEU A 114 14.98 -8.54 -0.80
N LEU A 115 15.85 -9.00 0.11
CA LEU A 115 15.55 -9.10 1.54
C LEU A 115 15.23 -7.74 2.16
N GLU A 116 16.02 -6.70 1.84
CA GLU A 116 15.78 -5.36 2.38
C GLU A 116 14.45 -4.79 1.88
N LYS A 117 14.13 -4.99 0.58
CA LYS A 117 12.85 -4.57 0.00
C LYS A 117 11.67 -5.31 0.61
N GLN A 118 11.78 -6.62 0.84
CA GLN A 118 10.75 -7.40 1.52
C GLN A 118 10.51 -6.88 2.94
N SER A 119 11.57 -6.69 3.73
CA SER A 119 11.49 -6.19 5.11
C SER A 119 10.86 -4.79 5.19
N LEU A 120 11.21 -3.90 4.26
CA LEU A 120 10.62 -2.56 4.16
C LEU A 120 9.11 -2.63 3.85
N LEU A 121 8.70 -3.49 2.92
CA LEU A 121 7.30 -3.62 2.51
C LEU A 121 6.46 -4.28 3.62
N GLU A 122 7.00 -5.29 4.29
CA GLU A 122 6.32 -5.98 5.39
C GLU A 122 6.18 -5.08 6.64
N SER A 123 7.23 -4.32 6.98
CA SER A 123 7.17 -3.36 8.08
C SER A 123 6.18 -2.23 7.80
N PHE A 124 6.10 -1.76 6.55
CA PHE A 124 5.10 -0.79 6.13
C PHE A 124 3.69 -1.36 6.24
N PHE A 125 3.46 -2.58 5.75
CA PHE A 125 2.15 -3.23 5.79
C PHE A 125 1.65 -3.45 7.22
N ARG A 126 2.51 -3.93 8.14
CA ARG A 126 2.15 -4.12 9.55
C ARG A 126 1.76 -2.82 10.23
N PHE A 127 2.51 -1.75 10.00
CA PHE A 127 2.15 -0.44 10.51
C PHE A 127 0.82 0.03 9.90
N LYS A 128 0.70 -0.01 8.58
CA LYS A 128 -0.49 0.45 7.84
C LYS A 128 -1.73 -0.23 8.40
N LYS A 129 -1.72 -1.57 8.53
CA LYS A 129 -2.86 -2.33 9.05
C LYS A 129 -3.27 -1.93 10.47
N ARG A 130 -2.30 -1.75 11.37
CA ARG A 130 -2.58 -1.31 12.74
C ARG A 130 -3.13 0.12 12.75
N TYR A 131 -2.53 0.99 11.95
CA TYR A 131 -2.92 2.38 11.86
C TYR A 131 -4.33 2.53 11.29
N GLU A 132 -4.63 1.83 10.19
CA GLU A 132 -5.97 1.77 9.58
C GLU A 132 -7.03 1.32 10.57
N LEU A 133 -6.76 0.28 11.36
CA LEU A 133 -7.71 -0.24 12.34
C LEU A 133 -8.18 0.81 13.36
N PHE A 134 -7.28 1.71 13.79
CA PHE A 134 -7.61 2.76 14.74
C PHE A 134 -8.05 4.06 14.06
N LEU A 135 -7.44 4.40 12.93
CA LEU A 135 -7.67 5.66 12.24
C LEU A 135 -9.05 5.67 11.58
N ILE A 136 -9.43 4.60 10.88
CA ILE A 136 -10.68 4.58 10.10
C ILE A 136 -11.89 4.82 11.01
N PRO A 137 -12.09 4.09 12.13
CA PRO A 137 -13.27 4.33 12.96
C PRO A 137 -13.29 5.72 13.56
N LEU A 138 -12.13 6.24 13.95
CA LEU A 138 -12.00 7.55 14.56
C LEU A 138 -12.25 8.67 13.55
N ILE A 139 -11.65 8.62 12.36
CA ILE A 139 -11.87 9.64 11.33
C ILE A 139 -13.28 9.59 10.77
N SER A 140 -13.85 8.39 10.57
CA SER A 140 -15.24 8.25 10.14
C SER A 140 -16.20 8.85 11.18
N ALA A 141 -15.89 8.74 12.47
CA ALA A 141 -16.71 9.33 13.53
C ALA A 141 -16.62 10.87 13.51
N ILE A 142 -15.40 11.41 13.41
CA ILE A 142 -15.17 12.86 13.28
C ILE A 142 -15.85 13.42 12.03
N ALA A 143 -15.68 12.77 10.88
CA ALA A 143 -16.28 13.18 9.62
C ALA A 143 -17.81 13.17 9.68
N MET A 144 -18.41 12.09 10.22
CA MET A 144 -19.85 12.01 10.40
C MET A 144 -20.37 13.13 11.30
N PHE A 145 -19.71 13.37 12.43
CA PHE A 145 -20.11 14.45 13.34
C PHE A 145 -20.03 15.82 12.67
N LEU A 146 -18.95 16.10 11.93
CA LEU A 146 -18.79 17.34 11.17
C LEU A 146 -19.89 17.50 10.10
N VAL A 147 -20.20 16.45 9.35
CA VAL A 147 -21.25 16.47 8.33
C VAL A 147 -22.60 16.79 8.97
N PHE A 148 -22.96 16.11 10.06
CA PHE A 148 -24.22 16.37 10.75
C PHE A 148 -24.26 17.76 11.38
N ALA A 149 -23.17 18.23 11.98
CA ALA A 149 -23.10 19.56 12.57
C ALA A 149 -23.24 20.69 11.53
N ILE A 150 -22.74 20.48 10.31
CA ILE A 150 -22.71 21.52 9.27
C ILE A 150 -23.96 21.47 8.38
N TYR A 151 -24.45 20.29 8.04
CA TYR A 151 -25.48 20.12 7.01
C TYR A 151 -26.85 19.71 7.54
N VAL A 152 -26.95 19.22 8.79
CA VAL A 152 -28.22 18.76 9.36
C VAL A 152 -28.64 19.71 10.48
N PRO A 153 -29.80 20.40 10.37
CA PRO A 153 -30.26 21.29 11.43
C PRO A 153 -30.49 20.48 12.73
N GLY A 154 -29.90 20.92 13.84
CA GLY A 154 -29.96 20.21 15.12
C GLY A 154 -28.94 19.07 15.30
N GLY A 155 -28.13 18.78 14.27
CA GLY A 155 -26.96 17.90 14.33
C GLY A 155 -27.23 16.46 14.79
N VAL A 156 -26.19 15.82 15.32
CA VAL A 156 -26.26 14.41 15.79
C VAL A 156 -27.26 14.23 16.93
N GLN A 157 -27.43 15.25 17.78
CA GLN A 157 -28.35 15.17 18.93
C GLN A 157 -29.81 15.05 18.50
N SER A 158 -30.19 15.70 17.40
CA SER A 158 -31.56 15.65 16.89
C SER A 158 -31.84 14.40 16.06
N PHE A 159 -30.82 13.83 15.41
CA PHE A 159 -30.96 12.65 14.54
C PHE A 159 -29.92 11.56 14.85
N PRO A 160 -29.91 10.98 16.07
CA PRO A 160 -28.89 10.02 16.48
C PRO A 160 -28.90 8.73 15.65
N LEU A 161 -30.10 8.28 15.24
CA LEU A 161 -30.27 7.05 14.46
C LEU A 161 -29.74 7.22 13.03
N GLY A 162 -30.03 8.37 12.39
CA GLY A 162 -29.49 8.71 11.07
C GLY A 162 -27.97 8.83 11.07
N ALA A 163 -27.41 9.44 12.11
CA ALA A 163 -25.97 9.52 12.34
C ALA A 163 -25.33 8.12 12.47
N ALA A 164 -25.95 7.23 13.26
CA ALA A 164 -25.46 5.87 13.46
C ALA A 164 -25.48 5.04 12.16
N ILE A 165 -26.58 5.09 11.39
CA ILE A 165 -26.68 4.39 10.10
C ILE A 165 -25.61 4.91 9.13
N THR A 166 -25.48 6.24 9.01
CA THR A 166 -24.49 6.86 8.10
C THR A 166 -23.06 6.47 8.50
N TYR A 167 -22.77 6.44 9.79
CA TYR A 167 -21.49 6.00 10.33
C TYR A 167 -21.19 4.53 9.98
N LEU A 168 -22.15 3.62 10.18
CA LEU A 168 -22.00 2.20 9.87
C LEU A 168 -21.79 1.95 8.36
N ILE A 169 -22.55 2.62 7.51
CA ILE A 169 -22.39 2.53 6.05
C ILE A 169 -21.01 3.03 5.64
N THR A 170 -20.56 4.15 6.20
CA THR A 170 -19.24 4.73 5.94
C THR A 170 -18.13 3.76 6.36
N LEU A 171 -18.21 3.21 7.58
CA LEU A 171 -17.26 2.21 8.09
C LEU A 171 -17.18 0.99 7.18
N LEU A 172 -18.33 0.42 6.79
CA LEU A 172 -18.37 -0.76 5.94
C LEU A 172 -17.76 -0.48 4.57
N SER A 173 -18.08 0.68 3.99
CA SER A 173 -17.53 1.12 2.71
C SER A 173 -16.02 1.29 2.76
N CYS A 174 -15.51 1.99 3.79
CA CYS A 174 -14.06 2.13 4.01
C CYS A 174 -13.38 0.77 4.22
N TYR A 175 -13.97 -0.11 5.03
CA TYR A 175 -13.44 -1.44 5.29
C TYR A 175 -13.31 -2.28 4.01
N LEU A 176 -14.36 -2.31 3.18
CA LEU A 176 -14.36 -3.06 1.93
C LEU A 176 -13.34 -2.49 0.93
N ALA A 177 -13.28 -1.17 0.78
CA ALA A 177 -12.31 -0.50 -0.09
C ALA A 177 -10.86 -0.82 0.34
N ILE A 178 -10.57 -0.74 1.63
CA ILE A 178 -9.24 -1.00 2.19
C ILE A 178 -8.89 -2.48 2.09
N ARG A 179 -9.85 -3.39 2.26
CA ARG A 179 -9.62 -4.82 2.06
C ARG A 179 -9.27 -5.13 0.60
N ALA A 180 -9.99 -4.56 -0.35
CA ALA A 180 -9.73 -4.73 -1.78
C ALA A 180 -8.35 -4.17 -2.16
N GLU A 181 -8.03 -2.97 -1.68
CA GLU A 181 -6.74 -2.32 -1.89
C GLU A 181 -5.59 -3.12 -1.26
N ASN A 182 -5.75 -3.58 -0.01
CA ASN A 182 -4.71 -4.33 0.69
C ASN A 182 -4.36 -5.64 -0.03
N ARG A 183 -5.36 -6.30 -0.63
CA ARG A 183 -5.13 -7.50 -1.45
C ARG A 183 -4.29 -7.19 -2.69
N LYS A 184 -4.61 -6.12 -3.42
CA LYS A 184 -3.97 -5.77 -4.70
C LYS A 184 -2.58 -5.15 -4.50
N SER A 185 -2.45 -4.22 -3.56
CA SER A 185 -1.27 -3.37 -3.41
C SER A 185 -0.20 -3.95 -2.49
N PHE A 186 -0.54 -4.94 -1.64
CA PHE A 186 0.40 -5.48 -0.64
C PHE A 186 0.49 -7.01 -0.65
N VAL A 187 -0.64 -7.73 -0.55
CA VAL A 187 -0.62 -9.19 -0.44
C VAL A 187 -0.03 -9.84 -1.70
N GLN A 188 -0.48 -9.43 -2.88
CA GLN A 188 -0.01 -9.98 -4.14
C GLN A 188 1.48 -9.66 -4.42
N PRO A 189 1.96 -8.40 -4.26
CA PRO A 189 3.39 -8.11 -4.40
C PRO A 189 4.29 -8.85 -3.40
N LEU A 190 3.86 -8.98 -2.14
CA LEU A 190 4.62 -9.73 -1.13
C LEU A 190 4.74 -11.22 -1.50
N ALA A 191 3.64 -11.83 -1.97
CA ALA A 191 3.65 -13.22 -2.41
C ALA A 191 4.59 -13.43 -3.61
N GLN A 192 4.61 -12.48 -4.55
CA GLN A 192 5.48 -12.54 -5.73
C GLN A 192 6.95 -12.37 -5.38
N ILE A 193 7.30 -11.47 -4.45
CA ILE A 193 8.69 -11.32 -3.98
C ILE A 193 9.16 -12.58 -3.26
N LYS A 194 8.30 -13.18 -2.42
CA LYS A 194 8.60 -14.45 -1.74
C LYS A 194 8.83 -15.59 -2.72
N ALA A 195 7.99 -15.69 -3.76
CA ALA A 195 8.15 -16.70 -4.81
C ALA A 195 9.51 -16.55 -5.53
N ILE A 196 9.91 -15.32 -5.87
CA ILE A 196 11.20 -15.06 -6.51
C ILE A 196 12.37 -15.42 -5.59
N LEU A 197 12.29 -15.11 -4.29
CA LEU A 197 13.31 -15.49 -3.33
C LEU A 197 13.41 -17.02 -3.19
N SER A 198 12.28 -17.73 -3.10
CA SER A 198 12.31 -19.20 -3.04
C SER A 198 12.85 -19.84 -4.32
N GLU A 199 12.56 -19.27 -5.50
CA GLU A 199 13.13 -19.71 -6.78
C GLU A 199 14.65 -19.50 -6.79
N TYR A 200 15.13 -18.38 -6.26
CA TYR A 200 16.56 -18.08 -6.15
C TYR A 200 17.29 -19.03 -5.19
N GLU A 201 16.71 -19.29 -4.02
CA GLU A 201 17.26 -20.23 -3.03
C GLU A 201 17.29 -21.67 -3.56
N THR A 202 16.22 -22.10 -4.24
CA THR A 202 16.15 -23.45 -4.83
C THR A 202 17.13 -23.61 -5.99
N GLY A 203 17.24 -22.61 -6.87
CA GLY A 203 18.19 -22.61 -7.98
C GLY A 203 19.65 -22.59 -7.53
N ALA A 204 19.96 -21.90 -6.43
CA ALA A 204 21.28 -21.91 -5.82
C ALA A 204 21.62 -23.27 -5.17
N SER A 205 20.65 -23.93 -4.53
CA SER A 205 20.84 -25.24 -3.89
C SER A 205 21.05 -26.41 -4.88
N MET A 206 20.71 -26.23 -6.16
CA MET A 206 21.00 -27.23 -7.21
C MET A 206 22.40 -27.06 -7.82
N GLN A 207 23.17 -26.06 -7.37
CA GLN A 207 24.55 -25.81 -7.82
C GLN A 207 25.62 -26.31 -6.83
N GLU A 208 25.23 -26.74 -5.62
CA GLU A 208 26.09 -27.44 -4.65
C GLU A 208 25.91 -28.96 -4.75
#